data_AF-A0A127B556-F1
#
_entry.id   AF-A0A127B556-F1
#
_cell.length_a   1.000
_cell.length_b   1.000
_cell.length_c   1.000
_cell.angle_alpha   90.00
_cell.angle_beta   90.00
_cell.angle_gamma   90.00
#
_symmetry.space_group_name_H-M   'P 1'
#
loop_
_entity.id
_entity.type
_entity.pdbx_description
1 polymer ?
#
loop_
_entity_poly.entity_id
_entity_poly.type
_entity_poly.pdbx_seq_one_letter_code
_entity_poly.pdbx_strand_id
1 'polypeptide(L)'
;MDEEIHYIVEDAAEVVYENLGRLMQIKFPVADIIKILDLEFEYQKLVGVASEKKSISNYPVTLDTEEITAFVLRKCKDIGIVIREDELEEIFEKEFIYLEMIGLIDDEDGLPHLN
;
A
#
# COMPACT_ATOMS: atom_id res chain seq x y z
N MET A 1 16.82 -17.92 12.05
CA MET A 1 16.54 -16.59 12.59
C MET A 1 15.50 -16.04 11.65
N ASP A 2 14.25 -16.03 12.07
CA ASP A 2 13.17 -15.49 11.23
C ASP A 2 13.38 -13.97 11.21
N GLU A 3 13.89 -13.45 10.08
CA GLU A 3 13.96 -12.01 9.87
C GLU A 3 12.52 -11.51 9.79
N GLU A 4 12.12 -10.70 10.77
CA GLU A 4 10.80 -10.06 10.78
C GLU A 4 10.76 -9.08 9.60
N ILE A 5 10.01 -9.41 8.55
CA ILE A 5 9.88 -8.55 7.38
C ILE A 5 9.13 -7.28 7.82
N HIS A 6 9.76 -6.12 7.64
CA HIS A 6 9.20 -4.83 8.04
C HIS A 6 8.84 -4.01 6.81
N TYR A 7 7.59 -3.55 6.76
CA TYR A 7 7.16 -2.58 5.77
C TYR A 7 7.71 -1.19 6.12
N ILE A 8 8.42 -0.56 5.17
CA ILE A 8 8.94 0.81 5.28
C ILE A 8 8.18 1.69 4.28
N VAL A 9 7.42 2.67 4.77
CA VAL A 9 6.51 3.48 3.93
C VAL A 9 7.26 4.38 2.96
N GLU A 10 8.43 4.87 3.37
CA GLU A 10 9.29 5.67 2.51
C GLU A 10 9.79 4.86 1.30
N ASP A 11 10.27 3.65 1.53
CA ASP A 11 10.74 2.74 0.48
C ASP A 11 9.56 2.33 -0.44
N ALA A 12 8.41 2.02 0.15
CA ALA A 12 7.20 1.70 -0.60
C ALA A 12 6.77 2.86 -1.52
N ALA A 13 6.78 4.09 -1.00
CA ALA A 13 6.41 5.28 -1.76
C ALA A 13 7.38 5.56 -2.91
N GLU A 14 8.68 5.29 -2.74
CA GLU A 14 9.67 5.38 -3.82
C GLU A 14 9.37 4.35 -4.92
N VAL A 15 9.14 3.08 -4.57
CA VAL A 15 8.78 2.03 -5.52
C VAL A 15 7.48 2.36 -6.26
N VAL A 16 6.45 2.82 -5.55
CA VAL A 16 5.20 3.28 -6.16
C VAL A 16 5.50 4.40 -7.15
N TYR A 17 6.21 5.45 -6.73
CA TYR A 17 6.51 6.60 -7.58
C TYR A 17 7.26 6.20 -8.85
N GLU A 18 8.26 5.32 -8.75
CA GLU A 18 9.04 4.85 -9.90
C GLU A 18 8.21 4.06 -10.92
N ASN A 19 7.16 3.38 -10.47
CA ASN A 19 6.30 2.54 -11.30
C ASN A 19 4.99 3.23 -11.76
N LEU A 20 4.72 4.44 -11.30
CA LEU A 20 3.59 5.25 -11.75
C LEU A 20 3.79 5.81 -13.16
N GLY A 21 2.68 6.02 -13.88
CA GLY A 21 2.72 6.75 -15.14
C GLY A 21 3.27 8.19 -14.99
N ARG A 22 3.91 8.73 -16.04
CA ARG A 22 4.53 10.07 -15.99
C ARG A 22 3.60 11.19 -15.54
N LEU A 23 2.32 11.14 -15.93
CA LEU A 23 1.32 12.13 -15.50
C LEU A 23 1.02 12.03 -14.00
N MET A 24 0.96 10.80 -13.48
CA MET A 24 0.79 10.51 -12.06
C MET A 24 2.00 10.99 -11.26
N GLN A 25 3.23 10.73 -11.71
CA GLN A 25 4.45 11.23 -11.07
C GLN A 25 4.50 12.77 -10.98
N ILE A 26 4.03 13.47 -12.01
CA ILE A 26 3.95 14.95 -12.00
C ILE A 26 2.93 15.43 -10.96
N LYS A 27 1.82 14.71 -10.83
CA LYS A 27 0.70 15.09 -9.95
C LYS A 27 0.95 14.73 -8.49
N PHE A 28 1.56 13.57 -8.25
CA PHE A 28 1.74 12.97 -6.93
C PHE A 28 3.24 12.86 -6.62
N PRO A 29 3.84 13.87 -5.95
CA PRO A 29 5.19 13.74 -5.45
C PRO A 29 5.26 12.63 -4.40
N VAL A 30 6.45 12.04 -4.21
CA VAL A 30 6.69 10.97 -3.22
C VAL A 30 6.11 11.32 -1.83
N ALA A 31 6.24 12.58 -1.39
CA ALA A 31 5.71 13.03 -0.11
C ALA A 31 4.17 12.92 0.03
N ASP A 32 3.43 13.01 -1.07
CA ASP A 32 1.98 12.80 -1.06
C ASP A 32 1.62 11.32 -1.14
N ILE A 33 2.41 10.52 -1.87
CA ILE A 33 2.28 9.06 -1.88
C ILE A 33 2.48 8.49 -0.48
N ILE A 34 3.50 8.94 0.26
CA ILE A 34 3.73 8.54 1.67
C ILE A 34 2.48 8.77 2.51
N LYS A 35 1.83 9.94 2.39
CA LYS A 35 0.60 10.24 3.14
C LYS A 35 -0.55 9.34 2.73
N ILE A 36 -0.69 9.02 1.44
CA ILE A 36 -1.73 8.13 0.94
C ILE A 36 -1.56 6.72 1.54
N LEU A 37 -0.34 6.18 1.49
CA LEU A 37 -0.04 4.87 2.07
C LEU A 37 -0.22 4.88 3.60
N ASP A 38 0.19 5.94 4.30
CA ASP A 38 -0.06 6.07 5.75
C ASP A 38 -1.56 6.09 6.10
N LEU A 39 -2.42 6.68 5.25
CA LEU A 39 -3.87 6.66 5.42
C LEU A 39 -4.45 5.25 5.24
N GLU A 40 -3.87 4.45 4.34
CA GLU A 40 -4.21 3.04 4.20
C GLU A 40 -3.89 2.27 5.49
N PHE A 41 -2.69 2.43 6.05
CA PHE A 41 -2.34 1.83 7.34
C PHE A 41 -3.22 2.35 8.49
N GLU A 42 -3.61 3.63 8.48
CA GLU A 42 -4.57 4.18 9.44
C GLU A 42 -5.89 3.41 9.37
N TYR A 43 -6.42 3.18 8.16
CA TYR A 43 -7.62 2.38 7.97
C TYR A 43 -7.45 0.96 8.47
N GLN A 44 -6.39 0.27 8.06
CA GLN A 44 -6.10 -1.09 8.48
C GLN A 44 -5.99 -1.20 10.02
N LYS A 45 -5.46 -0.19 10.71
CA LYS A 45 -5.46 -0.13 12.18
C LYS A 45 -6.87 0.05 12.75
N LEU A 46 -7.69 0.91 12.15
CA LEU A 46 -9.08 1.15 12.59
C LEU A 46 -9.94 -0.10 12.49
N VAL A 47 -9.76 -0.91 11.45
CA VAL A 47 -10.49 -2.18 11.26
C VAL A 47 -9.82 -3.38 11.95
N GLY A 48 -8.72 -3.15 12.68
CA GLY A 48 -8.04 -4.17 13.49
C GLY A 48 -7.17 -5.16 12.70
N VAL A 49 -6.77 -4.80 11.48
CA VAL A 49 -5.96 -5.61 10.56
C VAL A 49 -4.46 -5.37 10.74
N ALA A 50 -4.06 -4.12 10.99
CA ALA A 50 -2.67 -3.77 11.23
C ALA A 50 -2.43 -3.45 12.72
N SER A 51 -1.28 -3.87 13.26
CA SER A 51 -0.81 -3.48 14.59
C SER A 51 -0.04 -2.15 14.54
N GLU A 52 0.22 -1.51 15.69
CA GLU A 52 1.00 -0.26 15.76
C GLU A 52 2.37 -0.37 15.06
N LYS A 53 2.94 -1.58 14.97
CA LYS A 53 4.22 -1.88 14.33
C LYS A 53 4.17 -2.02 12.80
N LYS A 54 3.04 -1.75 12.14
CA LYS A 54 2.84 -2.03 10.70
C LYS A 54 3.21 -3.48 10.33
N SER A 55 3.04 -4.42 11.26
CA SER A 55 3.20 -5.85 10.95
C SER A 55 1.99 -6.28 10.12
N ILE A 56 2.20 -6.62 8.85
CA ILE A 56 1.14 -7.20 8.02
C ILE A 56 0.81 -8.58 8.60
N SER A 57 -0.47 -8.80 8.91
CA SER A 57 -0.93 -10.05 9.52
C SER A 57 -0.85 -11.21 8.51
N ASN A 58 -0.24 -12.33 8.90
CA ASN A 58 -0.13 -13.59 8.11
C ASN A 58 -1.47 -14.32 7.89
N TYR A 59 -2.60 -13.63 7.94
CA TYR A 59 -3.93 -14.22 7.72
C TYR A 59 -4.61 -13.45 6.58
N PRO A 60 -5.32 -14.13 5.66
CA PRO A 60 -6.09 -13.44 4.63
C PRO A 60 -7.20 -12.66 5.32
N VAL A 61 -6.97 -11.37 5.55
CA VAL A 61 -8.04 -10.46 5.93
C VAL A 61 -8.58 -9.88 4.64
N THR A 62 -9.81 -10.25 4.30
CA THR A 62 -10.57 -9.57 3.26
C THR A 62 -10.86 -8.15 3.74
N LEU A 63 -10.01 -7.20 3.33
CA LEU A 63 -10.33 -5.77 3.43
C LEU A 63 -11.44 -5.46 2.42
N ASP A 64 -12.43 -4.70 2.83
CA ASP A 64 -13.42 -4.16 1.92
C ASP A 64 -12.78 -3.03 1.11
N THR A 65 -12.51 -3.31 -0.17
CA THR A 65 -11.87 -2.38 -1.10
C THR A 65 -12.68 -1.10 -1.30
N GLU A 66 -14.02 -1.16 -1.22
CA GLU A 66 -14.86 0.04 -1.34
C GLU A 66 -14.71 0.92 -0.10
N GLU A 67 -14.68 0.31 1.09
CA GLU A 67 -14.57 1.05 2.35
C GLU A 67 -13.21 1.74 2.52
N ILE A 68 -12.11 1.03 2.22
CA ILE A 68 -10.76 1.61 2.31
C ILE A 68 -10.58 2.75 1.31
N THR A 69 -11.07 2.57 0.07
CA THR A 69 -11.04 3.58 -0.98
C THR A 69 -11.82 4.81 -0.55
N ALA A 70 -13.05 4.64 -0.07
CA ALA A 70 -13.87 5.75 0.42
C ALA A 70 -13.22 6.48 1.60
N PHE A 71 -12.59 5.75 2.51
CA PHE A 71 -11.88 6.31 3.66
C PHE A 71 -10.69 7.17 3.21
N VAL A 72 -9.81 6.62 2.37
CA VAL A 72 -8.59 7.29 1.91
C VAL A 72 -8.92 8.51 1.06
N LEU A 73 -9.87 8.40 0.11
CA LEU A 73 -10.32 9.54 -0.70
C LEU A 73 -10.84 10.70 0.17
N ARG A 74 -11.63 10.38 1.21
CA ARG A 74 -12.14 11.39 2.15
C ARG A 74 -11.00 12.07 2.91
N LYS A 75 -10.05 11.29 3.43
CA LYS A 75 -8.92 11.80 4.21
C LYS A 75 -7.94 12.61 3.36
N CYS A 76 -7.66 12.17 2.13
CA CYS A 76 -6.87 12.92 1.16
C CYS A 76 -7.43 14.31 0.92
N LYS A 77 -8.77 14.41 0.77
CA LYS A 77 -9.44 15.71 0.63
C LYS A 77 -9.23 16.61 1.85
N ASP A 78 -9.28 16.05 3.07
CA ASP A 78 -9.08 16.80 4.31
C ASP A 78 -7.65 17.34 4.46
N ILE A 79 -6.65 16.64 3.90
CA ILE A 79 -5.22 17.05 3.91
C ILE A 79 -4.78 17.78 2.62
N GLY A 80 -5.71 18.10 1.72
CA GLY A 80 -5.46 18.88 0.52
C GLY A 80 -4.89 18.10 -0.68
N ILE A 81 -4.94 16.77 -0.66
CA ILE A 81 -4.57 15.91 -1.78
C ILE A 81 -5.81 15.66 -2.64
N VAL A 82 -5.76 16.08 -3.90
CA VAL A 82 -6.86 15.88 -4.87
C VAL A 82 -6.56 14.64 -5.72
N ILE A 83 -7.19 13.53 -5.35
CA ILE A 83 -7.02 12.23 -5.97
C ILE A 83 -8.38 11.68 -6.40
N ARG A 84 -8.43 11.01 -7.55
CA ARG A 84 -9.59 10.25 -8.02
C ARG A 84 -9.45 8.77 -7.64
N GLU A 85 -10.55 8.04 -7.71
CA GLU A 85 -10.61 6.61 -7.43
C GLU A 85 -9.64 5.80 -8.32
N ASP A 86 -9.65 6.02 -9.64
CA ASP A 86 -8.75 5.37 -10.60
C ASP A 86 -7.26 5.63 -10.31
N GLU A 87 -6.94 6.83 -9.81
CA GLU A 87 -5.59 7.23 -9.45
C GLU A 87 -5.13 6.60 -8.12
N LEU A 88 -6.06 6.40 -7.18
CA LEU A 88 -5.81 5.73 -5.92
C LEU A 88 -5.60 4.23 -6.13
N GLU A 89 -6.44 3.61 -6.97
CA GLU A 89 -6.27 2.23 -7.40
C GLU A 89 -4.88 2.02 -8.02
N GLU A 90 -4.44 2.88 -8.94
CA GLU A 90 -3.10 2.78 -9.53
C GLU A 90 -1.99 2.85 -8.46
N ILE A 91 -2.12 3.73 -7.45
CA ILE A 91 -1.16 3.82 -6.35
C ILE A 91 -1.10 2.53 -5.54
N PHE A 92 -2.26 1.98 -5.14
CA PHE A 92 -2.31 0.71 -4.41
C PHE A 92 -1.80 -0.45 -5.27
N GLU A 93 -2.15 -0.51 -6.55
CA GLU A 93 -1.62 -1.50 -7.48
C GLU A 93 -0.09 -1.47 -7.56
N LYS A 94 0.54 -0.28 -7.54
CA LYS A 94 2.00 -0.19 -7.54
C LYS A 94 2.63 -0.51 -6.21
N GLU A 95 1.89 -0.41 -5.10
CA GLU A 95 2.39 -0.81 -3.80
C GLU A 95 2.58 -2.33 -3.71
N PHE A 96 1.74 -3.13 -4.40
CA PHE A 96 1.92 -4.59 -4.48
C PHE A 96 3.33 -4.96 -4.94
N ILE A 97 3.94 -4.19 -5.86
CA ILE A 97 5.32 -4.40 -6.30
C ILE A 97 6.29 -4.33 -5.11
N TYR A 98 6.11 -3.37 -4.21
CA TYR A 98 6.94 -3.28 -3.01
C TYR A 98 6.69 -4.45 -2.06
N LEU A 99 5.43 -4.84 -1.86
CA LEU A 99 5.07 -5.99 -1.02
C LEU A 99 5.67 -7.31 -1.55
N GLU A 100 5.70 -7.51 -2.87
CA GLU A 100 6.40 -8.61 -3.54
C GLU A 100 7.91 -8.53 -3.31
N MET A 101 8.52 -7.35 -3.50
CA MET A 101 9.95 -7.13 -3.34
C MET A 101 10.46 -7.48 -1.94
N ILE A 102 9.65 -7.23 -0.90
CA ILE A 102 10.01 -7.56 0.48
C ILE A 102 9.54 -8.95 0.92
N GLY A 103 8.90 -9.72 0.02
CA GLY A 103 8.44 -11.09 0.29
C GLY A 103 7.25 -11.18 1.25
N LEU A 104 6.41 -10.13 1.33
CA LEU A 104 5.15 -10.17 2.10
C LEU A 104 4.01 -10.80 1.32
N ILE A 105 4.11 -10.79 -0.01
CA ILE A 105 3.24 -11.54 -0.90
C ILE A 105 4.11 -12.35 -1.84
N ASP A 106 3.80 -13.64 -1.95
CA ASP A 106 4.36 -14.51 -2.98
C ASP A 106 3.37 -14.52 -4.14
N ASP A 107 3.81 -14.07 -5.31
CA ASP A 107 3.11 -14.33 -6.58
C ASP A 107 3.37 -15.78 -7.07
N GLU A 108 3.91 -16.66 -6.21
CA GLU A 108 4.03 -18.09 -6.46
C GLU A 108 2.70 -18.83 -6.17
N ASP A 109 1.64 -18.46 -6.87
CA ASP A 109 0.63 -19.45 -7.30
C ASP A 109 1.05 -20.04 -8.66
N GLY A 110 2.27 -20.57 -8.68
CA GLY A 110 3.00 -20.95 -9.87
C GLY A 110 3.99 -22.11 -9.70
N LEU A 111 3.68 -23.08 -8.83
CA LEU A 111 4.33 -24.38 -8.56
C LEU A 111 5.25 -24.42 -7.31
N PRO A 112 5.15 -25.52 -6.51
CA PRO A 112 6.03 -25.72 -5.37
C PRO A 112 7.46 -26.01 -5.84
N HIS A 113 8.41 -25.14 -5.48
CA HIS A 113 9.82 -25.50 -5.45
C HIS A 113 10.10 -26.42 -4.25
N LEU A 114 9.95 -27.73 -4.49
CA LEU A 114 10.60 -28.76 -3.70
C LEU A 114 12.12 -28.62 -3.86
N ASN A 115 12.81 -28.22 -2.80
CA ASN A 115 14.20 -28.58 -2.56
C ASN A 115 14.33 -29.23 -1.18
#